data_AF-A0A420AIN7-F1
#
_entry.id   AF-A0A420AIN7-F1
#
_cell.length_a   1.000
_cell.length_b   1.000
_cell.length_c   1.000
_cell.angle_alpha   90.00
_cell.angle_beta   90.00
_cell.angle_gamma   90.00
#
_symmetry.space_group_name_H-M   'P 1'
#
loop_
_entity.id
_entity.type
_entity.pdbx_description
1 polymer ?
#
loop_
_entity_poly.entity_id
_entity_poly.type
_entity_poly.pdbx_seq_one_letter_code
_entity_poly.pdbx_strand_id
1 'polypeptide(L)'
;MSHELMFFGGFLIFIALMLAIDLGLFSKGDKPVSLKTAAIMSAVWVLFSLGFYWLLRQYGFELHNIQDLNHLQEVITKHHHDIKIIPGDLAASLAVYNNNLGLEYLTGYVVEYALSVDNIFVMVLLFTSFGIPEKYYHKVLVWGILGAIVMRFLFIFLGATLIAQFGWILYVFGAFLVFTGVKMFINRNQEEEVDPQNHPVVKFASKYFKVTPKLDGGHFFHIENGVKYMTPLFLVLLVIEFTDLIFAVDSIPAIFSVTKDPYVVFFSNIFAILGLRSMFFLLVNIIHKFQYLKVGLAFLLVFIGLKMLLHHWLAEVGFTTTHSLIVIIGILALSIIASLLFPKHKEISQ
;
A
#
# COMPACT_ATOMS: atom_id res chain seq x y z
N MET A 1 -7.44 -11.73 26.87
CA MET A 1 -7.06 -10.93 25.68
C MET A 1 -8.32 -10.32 25.13
N SER A 2 -8.30 -9.05 24.71
CA SER A 2 -9.43 -8.48 23.94
C SER A 2 -9.65 -9.33 22.68
N HIS A 3 -10.90 -9.49 22.24
CA HIS A 3 -11.22 -10.23 21.01
C HIS A 3 -10.46 -9.65 19.81
N GLU A 4 -10.31 -8.33 19.75
CA GLU A 4 -9.47 -7.65 18.76
C GLU A 4 -8.05 -8.22 18.69
N LEU A 5 -7.40 -8.48 19.85
CA LEU A 5 -6.06 -9.07 19.89
C LEU A 5 -6.04 -10.52 19.39
N MET A 6 -7.11 -11.28 19.61
CA MET A 6 -7.21 -12.66 19.12
C MET A 6 -7.40 -12.69 17.59
N PHE A 7 -8.32 -11.87 17.07
CA PHE A 7 -8.54 -11.72 15.63
C PHE A 7 -7.27 -11.23 14.94
N PHE A 8 -6.64 -10.21 15.51
CA PHE A 8 -5.39 -9.65 15.02
C PHE A 8 -4.23 -10.67 15.08
N GLY A 9 -4.10 -11.41 16.18
CA GLY A 9 -3.10 -12.47 16.31
C GLY A 9 -3.30 -13.60 15.30
N GLY A 10 -4.56 -14.02 15.09
CA GLY A 10 -4.93 -14.98 14.05
C GLY A 10 -4.58 -14.48 12.65
N PHE A 11 -4.86 -13.22 12.38
CA PHE A 11 -4.46 -12.57 11.12
C PHE A 11 -2.94 -12.56 10.95
N LEU A 12 -2.16 -12.16 11.95
CA LEU A 12 -0.70 -12.17 11.87
C LEU A 12 -0.14 -13.57 11.63
N ILE A 13 -0.71 -14.61 12.24
CA ILE A 13 -0.33 -16.00 11.99
C ILE A 13 -0.63 -16.36 10.53
N PHE A 14 -1.82 -16.02 10.02
CA PHE A 14 -2.17 -16.21 8.62
C PHE A 14 -1.16 -15.52 7.69
N ILE A 15 -0.79 -14.27 7.96
CA ILE A 15 0.21 -13.54 7.17
C ILE A 15 1.59 -14.19 7.25
N ALA A 16 2.02 -14.62 8.43
CA ALA A 16 3.29 -15.32 8.60
C ALA A 16 3.32 -16.63 7.81
N LEU A 17 2.22 -17.39 7.81
CA LEU A 17 2.06 -18.61 7.01
C LEU A 17 2.08 -18.30 5.51
N MET A 18 1.33 -17.28 5.07
CA MET A 18 1.29 -16.86 3.68
C MET A 18 2.67 -16.41 3.18
N LEU A 19 3.41 -15.64 3.99
CA LEU A 19 4.79 -15.27 3.70
C LEU A 19 5.70 -16.50 3.68
N ALA A 20 5.59 -17.42 4.63
CA ALA A 20 6.38 -18.65 4.64
C ALA A 20 6.13 -19.51 3.39
N ILE A 21 4.88 -19.58 2.93
CA ILE A 21 4.48 -20.25 1.68
C ILE A 21 5.07 -19.52 0.47
N ASP A 22 4.94 -18.19 0.42
CA ASP A 22 5.42 -17.33 -0.65
C ASP A 22 6.96 -17.33 -0.78
N LEU A 23 7.66 -17.55 0.33
CA LEU A 23 9.11 -17.74 0.42
C LEU A 23 9.53 -19.19 0.14
N GLY A 24 8.82 -20.18 0.67
CA GLY A 24 9.17 -21.59 0.61
C GLY A 24 8.80 -22.31 -0.70
N LEU A 25 7.60 -22.04 -1.25
CA LEU A 25 7.15 -22.67 -2.51
C LEU A 25 7.86 -22.10 -3.75
N PHE A 26 8.27 -20.83 -3.70
CA PHE A 26 8.79 -20.10 -4.85
C PHE A 26 10.31 -19.87 -4.82
N SER A 27 11.00 -20.31 -3.75
CA SER A 27 12.47 -20.33 -3.67
C SER A 27 13.11 -21.44 -4.53
N LYS A 28 12.70 -21.58 -5.79
CA LYS A 28 13.40 -22.43 -6.77
C LYS A 28 14.34 -21.59 -7.65
N GLY A 29 15.38 -21.08 -6.99
CA GLY A 29 16.59 -20.50 -7.59
C GLY A 29 16.47 -19.08 -8.13
N ASP A 30 17.63 -18.49 -8.42
CA ASP A 30 17.88 -17.12 -8.94
C ASP A 30 17.29 -16.84 -10.35
N LYS A 31 16.25 -17.58 -10.76
CA LYS A 31 15.64 -17.43 -12.08
C LYS A 31 14.71 -16.21 -12.09
N PRO A 32 14.76 -15.38 -13.14
CA PRO A 32 13.81 -14.28 -13.29
C PRO A 32 12.38 -14.80 -13.38
N VAL A 33 11.45 -14.15 -12.68
CA VAL A 33 10.03 -14.53 -12.65
C VAL A 33 9.38 -14.19 -13.99
N SER A 34 8.78 -15.18 -14.65
CA SER A 34 8.10 -14.95 -15.93
C SER A 34 6.83 -14.12 -15.76
N LEU A 35 6.45 -13.36 -16.78
CA LEU A 35 5.21 -12.56 -16.79
C LEU A 35 3.96 -13.39 -16.45
N LYS A 36 3.87 -14.62 -16.98
CA LYS A 36 2.75 -15.54 -16.71
C LYS A 36 2.70 -15.92 -15.24
N THR A 37 3.84 -16.26 -14.65
CA THR A 37 3.96 -16.61 -13.23
C THR A 37 3.58 -15.42 -12.37
N ALA A 38 4.11 -14.23 -12.68
CA ALA A 38 3.81 -12.99 -11.96
C ALA A 38 2.31 -12.63 -12.02
N ALA A 39 1.67 -12.81 -13.19
CA ALA A 39 0.24 -12.58 -13.36
C ALA A 39 -0.62 -13.56 -12.55
N ILE A 40 -0.29 -14.86 -12.58
CA ILE A 40 -0.99 -15.88 -11.79
C ILE A 40 -0.83 -15.57 -10.29
N MET A 41 0.37 -15.25 -9.82
CA MET A 41 0.60 -14.91 -8.43
C MET A 41 -0.16 -13.65 -8.00
N SER A 42 -0.16 -12.61 -8.86
CA SER A 42 -0.94 -11.40 -8.59
C SER A 42 -2.43 -11.70 -8.47
N ALA A 43 -2.98 -12.55 -9.35
CA ALA A 43 -4.37 -12.98 -9.29
C ALA A 43 -4.67 -13.77 -8.00
N VAL A 44 -3.77 -14.66 -7.57
CA VAL A 44 -3.91 -15.40 -6.31
C VAL A 44 -3.98 -14.45 -5.11
N TRP A 45 -3.12 -13.44 -5.04
CA TRP A 45 -3.15 -12.44 -3.96
C TRP A 45 -4.43 -11.60 -3.96
N VAL A 46 -4.91 -11.19 -5.15
CA VAL A 46 -6.20 -10.51 -5.28
C VAL A 46 -7.34 -11.40 -4.79
N LEU A 47 -7.35 -12.70 -5.15
CA LEU A 47 -8.37 -13.64 -4.68
C LEU A 47 -8.35 -13.83 -3.16
N PHE A 48 -7.16 -13.89 -2.53
CA PHE A 48 -7.07 -13.92 -1.07
C PHE A 48 -7.65 -12.66 -0.43
N SER A 49 -7.35 -11.48 -0.98
CA SER A 49 -7.93 -10.21 -0.52
C SER A 49 -9.47 -10.20 -0.68
N LEU A 50 -9.98 -10.68 -1.81
CA LEU A 50 -11.43 -10.80 -2.04
C LEU A 50 -12.11 -11.84 -1.13
N GLY A 51 -11.41 -12.92 -0.79
CA GLY A 51 -11.85 -13.89 0.22
C GLY A 51 -11.95 -13.26 1.60
N PHE A 52 -10.98 -12.42 1.98
CA PHE A 52 -11.03 -11.67 3.24
C PHE A 52 -12.14 -10.61 3.24
N TYR A 53 -12.35 -9.91 2.13
CA TYR A 53 -13.52 -9.04 1.94
C TYR A 53 -14.84 -9.80 2.18
N TRP A 54 -14.98 -11.00 1.61
CA TRP A 54 -16.14 -11.83 1.84
C TRP A 54 -16.27 -12.25 3.31
N LEU A 55 -15.16 -12.59 3.97
CA LEU A 55 -15.13 -12.90 5.40
C LEU A 55 -15.63 -11.72 6.24
N LEU A 56 -15.18 -10.49 5.97
CA LEU A 56 -15.66 -9.28 6.66
C LEU A 56 -17.17 -9.03 6.43
N ARG A 57 -17.70 -9.36 5.24
CA ARG A 57 -19.13 -9.25 4.98
C ARG A 57 -19.98 -10.24 5.77
N GLN A 58 -19.42 -11.40 6.12
CA GLN A 58 -20.14 -12.41 6.91
C GLN A 58 -19.92 -12.24 8.42
N TYR A 59 -18.69 -11.95 8.82
CA TYR A 59 -18.22 -12.03 10.21
C TYR A 59 -17.54 -10.73 10.69
N GLY A 60 -17.75 -9.60 10.02
CA GLY A 60 -17.09 -8.33 10.37
C GLY A 60 -17.34 -7.88 11.81
N PHE A 61 -18.52 -8.15 12.35
CA PHE A 61 -18.89 -7.86 13.73
C PHE A 61 -18.02 -8.57 14.78
N GLU A 62 -17.41 -9.70 14.44
CA GLU A 62 -16.48 -10.42 15.32
C GLU A 62 -15.19 -9.63 15.57
N LEU A 63 -14.81 -8.73 14.65
CA LEU A 63 -13.60 -7.91 14.77
C LEU A 63 -13.57 -7.14 16.10
N HIS A 64 -14.69 -6.52 16.47
CA HIS A 64 -14.85 -5.79 17.73
C HIS A 64 -15.72 -6.54 18.74
N ASN A 65 -16.07 -7.81 18.50
CA ASN A 65 -16.94 -8.61 19.38
C ASN A 65 -18.26 -7.90 19.70
N ILE A 66 -18.99 -7.52 18.66
CA ILE A 66 -20.28 -6.82 18.80
C ILE A 66 -21.37 -7.83 19.17
N GLN A 67 -21.94 -7.69 20.38
CA GLN A 67 -22.92 -8.62 20.94
C GLN A 67 -24.32 -8.01 21.10
N ASP A 68 -24.41 -6.68 21.09
CA ASP A 68 -25.67 -5.96 21.29
C ASP A 68 -25.68 -4.62 20.52
N LEU A 69 -26.86 -3.99 20.45
CA LEU A 69 -27.08 -2.75 19.71
C LEU A 69 -26.36 -1.54 20.32
N ASN A 70 -26.15 -1.52 21.64
CA ASN A 70 -25.46 -0.40 22.29
C ASN A 70 -23.98 -0.44 21.95
N HIS A 71 -23.36 -1.62 22.03
CA HIS A 71 -21.98 -1.82 21.64
C HIS A 71 -21.79 -1.56 20.14
N LEU A 72 -22.74 -1.97 19.29
CA LEU A 72 -22.71 -1.63 17.86
C LEU A 72 -22.71 -0.11 17.66
N GLN A 73 -23.56 0.62 18.37
CA GLN A 73 -23.62 2.08 18.28
C GLN A 73 -22.33 2.74 18.79
N GLU A 74 -21.71 2.19 19.84
CA GLU A 74 -20.42 2.65 20.35
C GLU A 74 -19.33 2.48 19.29
N VAL A 75 -19.22 1.30 18.68
CA VAL A 75 -18.23 1.01 17.61
C VAL A 75 -18.44 1.92 16.39
N ILE A 76 -19.68 2.08 15.93
CA ILE A 76 -20.02 2.98 14.82
C ILE A 76 -19.59 4.42 15.10
N THR A 77 -19.84 4.89 16.32
CA THR A 77 -19.49 6.26 16.73
C THR A 77 -17.98 6.42 16.87
N LYS A 78 -17.30 5.45 17.48
CA LYS A 78 -15.85 5.45 17.70
C LYS A 78 -15.05 5.45 16.41
N HIS A 79 -15.49 4.69 15.42
CA HIS A 79 -14.78 4.53 14.14
C HIS A 79 -15.40 5.34 12.99
N HIS A 80 -16.41 6.17 13.28
CA HIS A 80 -17.07 7.04 12.31
C HIS A 80 -17.58 6.29 11.07
N HIS A 81 -18.19 5.12 11.25
CA HIS A 81 -18.80 4.38 10.15
C HIS A 81 -20.05 5.11 9.64
N ASP A 82 -20.12 5.36 8.33
CA ASP A 82 -21.21 6.10 7.68
C ASP A 82 -22.44 5.20 7.44
N ILE A 83 -23.05 4.71 8.52
CA ILE A 83 -24.23 3.84 8.49
C ILE A 83 -25.25 4.20 9.56
N LYS A 84 -26.50 3.83 9.32
CA LYS A 84 -27.61 3.96 10.27
C LYS A 84 -28.05 2.57 10.73
N ILE A 85 -28.15 2.38 12.04
CA ILE A 85 -28.65 1.15 12.68
C ILE A 85 -30.16 1.04 12.44
N ILE A 86 -30.67 -0.19 12.33
CA ILE A 86 -32.11 -0.48 12.28
C ILE A 86 -32.59 -0.70 13.72
N PRO A 87 -33.43 0.19 14.28
CA PRO A 87 -33.81 0.11 15.68
C PRO A 87 -34.54 -1.21 15.99
N GLY A 88 -34.11 -1.89 17.05
CA GLY A 88 -34.74 -3.13 17.51
C GLY A 88 -34.37 -4.41 16.74
N ASP A 89 -33.56 -4.31 15.68
CA ASP A 89 -33.09 -5.46 14.91
C ASP A 89 -31.55 -5.51 14.87
N LEU A 90 -30.98 -6.30 15.78
CA LEU A 90 -29.53 -6.51 15.85
C LEU A 90 -29.03 -7.22 14.59
N ALA A 91 -29.70 -8.27 14.12
CA ALA A 91 -29.21 -9.07 13.00
C ALA A 91 -29.15 -8.24 11.70
N ALA A 92 -30.20 -7.47 11.42
CA ALA A 92 -30.20 -6.57 10.27
C ALA A 92 -29.15 -5.45 10.40
N SER A 93 -28.97 -4.91 11.61
CA SER A 93 -27.96 -3.88 11.87
C SER A 93 -26.53 -4.40 11.73
N LEU A 94 -26.27 -5.63 12.19
CA LEU A 94 -24.99 -6.32 11.98
C LEU A 94 -24.72 -6.59 10.50
N ALA A 95 -25.75 -6.93 9.72
CA ALA A 95 -25.60 -7.10 8.28
C ALA A 95 -25.23 -5.78 7.57
N VAL A 96 -25.84 -4.66 7.95
CA VAL A 96 -25.47 -3.33 7.44
C VAL A 96 -24.04 -2.98 7.83
N TYR A 97 -23.68 -3.21 9.08
CA TYR A 97 -22.32 -3.00 9.60
C TYR A 97 -21.27 -3.80 8.83
N ASN A 98 -21.44 -5.11 8.70
CA ASN A 98 -20.52 -5.99 7.98
C ASN A 98 -20.35 -5.60 6.51
N ASN A 99 -21.45 -5.21 5.85
CA ASN A 99 -21.40 -4.75 4.46
C ASN A 99 -20.57 -3.48 4.34
N ASN A 100 -20.75 -2.52 5.24
CA ASN A 100 -19.95 -1.29 5.25
C ASN A 100 -18.48 -1.58 5.56
N LEU A 101 -18.19 -2.40 6.57
CA LEU A 101 -16.83 -2.80 6.94
C LEU A 101 -16.09 -3.46 5.76
N GLY A 102 -16.78 -4.34 5.04
CA GLY A 102 -16.26 -4.93 3.81
C GLY A 102 -15.99 -3.89 2.73
N LEU A 103 -16.89 -2.93 2.52
CA LEU A 103 -16.70 -1.86 1.54
C LEU A 103 -15.54 -0.94 1.90
N GLU A 104 -15.38 -0.59 3.18
CA GLU A 104 -14.25 0.18 3.69
C GLU A 104 -12.93 -0.57 3.47
N TYR A 105 -12.89 -1.86 3.82
CA TYR A 105 -11.74 -2.72 3.54
C TYR A 105 -11.41 -2.76 2.04
N LEU A 106 -12.40 -3.01 1.18
CA LEU A 106 -12.18 -3.17 -0.26
C LEU A 106 -11.73 -1.85 -0.90
N THR A 107 -12.37 -0.75 -0.51
CA THR A 107 -11.98 0.60 -0.95
C THR A 107 -10.57 0.90 -0.52
N GLY A 108 -10.23 0.55 0.73
CA GLY A 108 -8.90 0.72 1.24
C GLY A 108 -7.84 -0.11 0.53
N TYR A 109 -8.15 -1.36 0.24
CA TYR A 109 -7.30 -2.27 -0.49
C TYR A 109 -7.05 -1.73 -1.90
N VAL A 110 -8.08 -1.25 -2.59
CA VAL A 110 -7.93 -0.68 -3.95
C VAL A 110 -7.10 0.61 -3.92
N VAL A 111 -7.32 1.50 -2.94
CA VAL A 111 -6.52 2.74 -2.79
C VAL A 111 -5.06 2.39 -2.56
N GLU A 112 -4.77 1.52 -1.60
CA GLU A 112 -3.39 1.15 -1.30
C GLU A 112 -2.74 0.41 -2.48
N TYR A 113 -3.45 -0.55 -3.08
CA TYR A 113 -2.95 -1.30 -4.23
C TYR A 113 -2.64 -0.38 -5.41
N ALA A 114 -3.47 0.63 -5.66
CA ALA A 114 -3.19 1.64 -6.67
C ALA A 114 -1.95 2.50 -6.36
N LEU A 115 -1.86 3.03 -5.14
CA LEU A 115 -0.72 3.86 -4.72
C LEU A 115 0.60 3.07 -4.70
N SER A 116 0.53 1.77 -4.37
CA SER A 116 1.70 0.88 -4.39
C SER A 116 2.36 0.72 -5.77
N VAL A 117 1.64 1.07 -6.85
CA VAL A 117 2.23 1.10 -8.20
C VAL A 117 3.27 2.19 -8.32
N ASP A 118 3.05 3.36 -7.72
CA ASP A 118 4.06 4.43 -7.67
C ASP A 118 5.31 3.94 -6.93
N ASN A 119 5.11 3.19 -5.85
CA ASN A 119 6.20 2.55 -5.11
C ASN A 119 7.00 1.60 -6.01
N ILE A 120 6.33 0.82 -6.86
CA ILE A 120 7.00 -0.08 -7.83
C ILE A 120 7.83 0.74 -8.84
N PHE A 121 7.33 1.86 -9.35
CA PHE A 121 8.11 2.71 -10.26
C PHE A 121 9.42 3.17 -9.60
N VAL A 122 9.35 3.62 -8.35
CA VAL A 122 10.56 4.03 -7.62
C VAL A 122 11.48 2.84 -7.32
N MET A 123 10.94 1.66 -6.99
CA MET A 123 11.77 0.46 -6.82
C MET A 123 12.52 0.08 -8.10
N VAL A 124 11.85 0.09 -9.26
CA VAL A 124 12.49 -0.19 -10.56
C VAL A 124 13.61 0.82 -10.83
N LEU A 125 13.35 2.11 -10.64
CA LEU A 125 14.34 3.17 -10.79
C LEU A 125 15.55 2.95 -9.86
N LEU A 126 15.31 2.65 -8.58
CA LEU A 126 16.38 2.38 -7.62
C LEU A 126 17.22 1.16 -8.02
N PHE A 127 16.59 0.06 -8.43
CA PHE A 127 17.33 -1.10 -8.88
C PHE A 127 18.20 -0.82 -10.10
N THR A 128 17.68 -0.08 -11.08
CA THR A 128 18.41 0.31 -12.28
C THR A 128 19.54 1.29 -11.95
N SER A 129 19.26 2.35 -11.19
CA SER A 129 20.27 3.36 -10.80
C SER A 129 21.42 2.77 -10.00
N PHE A 130 21.16 1.83 -9.10
CA PHE A 130 22.20 1.15 -8.32
C PHE A 130 22.86 -0.02 -9.07
N GLY A 131 22.44 -0.31 -10.30
CA GLY A 131 23.00 -1.38 -11.13
C GLY A 131 22.82 -2.77 -10.52
N ILE A 132 21.71 -3.00 -9.82
CA ILE A 132 21.42 -4.29 -9.18
C ILE A 132 21.00 -5.30 -10.25
N PRO A 133 21.65 -6.47 -10.36
CA PRO A 133 21.21 -7.54 -11.24
C PRO A 133 19.81 -8.06 -10.88
N GLU A 134 18.96 -8.33 -11.87
CA GLU A 134 17.56 -8.78 -11.67
C GLU A 134 17.42 -10.01 -10.77
N LYS A 135 18.41 -10.93 -10.81
CA LYS A 135 18.46 -12.11 -9.93
C LYS A 135 18.40 -11.78 -8.43
N TYR A 136 18.78 -10.57 -8.04
CA TYR A 136 18.76 -10.11 -6.64
C TYR A 136 17.51 -9.29 -6.27
N TYR A 137 16.65 -8.93 -7.23
CA TYR A 137 15.43 -8.18 -6.96
C TYR A 137 14.53 -8.93 -5.99
N HIS A 138 14.35 -10.24 -6.21
CA HIS A 138 13.55 -11.09 -5.35
C HIS A 138 13.98 -10.98 -3.88
N LYS A 139 15.29 -11.08 -3.62
CA LYS A 139 15.84 -11.00 -2.27
C LYS A 139 15.56 -9.65 -1.62
N VAL A 140 15.80 -8.55 -2.34
CA VAL A 140 15.58 -7.21 -1.80
C VAL A 140 14.08 -6.97 -1.55
N LEU A 141 13.21 -7.37 -2.49
CA LEU A 141 11.75 -7.20 -2.35
C LEU A 141 11.17 -7.99 -1.18
N VAL A 142 11.68 -9.19 -0.90
CA VAL A 142 11.24 -9.99 0.26
C VAL A 142 11.51 -9.25 1.57
N TRP A 143 12.75 -8.78 1.74
CA TRP A 143 13.10 -8.03 2.95
C TRP A 143 12.39 -6.67 2.99
N GLY A 144 12.19 -6.06 1.82
CA GLY A 144 11.41 -4.85 1.61
C GLY A 144 9.96 -4.97 2.08
N ILE A 145 9.30 -6.08 1.77
CA ILE A 145 7.93 -6.34 2.20
C ILE A 145 7.85 -6.56 3.71
N LEU A 146 8.82 -7.28 4.29
CA LEU A 146 8.86 -7.51 5.74
C LEU A 146 9.06 -6.20 6.51
N GLY A 147 9.96 -5.33 6.06
CA GLY A 147 10.16 -4.02 6.68
C GLY A 147 8.96 -3.11 6.48
N ALA A 148 8.38 -3.06 5.26
CA ALA A 148 7.16 -2.32 4.99
C ALA A 148 6.01 -2.73 5.93
N ILE A 149 5.75 -4.03 6.11
CA ILE A 149 4.70 -4.52 7.03
C ILE A 149 4.89 -3.96 8.46
N VAL A 150 6.13 -3.96 8.96
CA VAL A 150 6.46 -3.45 10.30
C VAL A 150 6.28 -1.94 10.36
N MET A 151 6.82 -1.21 9.38
CA MET A 151 6.72 0.25 9.34
C MET A 151 5.27 0.71 9.23
N ARG A 152 4.46 0.00 8.45
CA ARG A 152 3.04 0.31 8.29
C ARG A 152 2.22 -0.03 9.50
N PHE A 153 2.52 -1.12 10.20
CA PHE A 153 1.95 -1.35 11.53
C PHE A 153 2.18 -0.13 12.41
N LEU A 154 3.44 0.32 12.54
CA LEU A 154 3.77 1.49 13.37
C LEU A 154 3.02 2.75 12.90
N PHE A 155 3.09 3.09 11.63
CA PHE A 155 2.51 4.33 11.12
C PHE A 155 0.98 4.35 11.14
N ILE A 156 0.31 3.22 10.92
CA ILE A 156 -1.15 3.13 10.96
C ILE A 156 -1.65 3.37 12.38
N PHE A 157 -1.08 2.69 13.38
CA PHE A 157 -1.50 2.87 14.77
C PHE A 157 -1.06 4.23 15.34
N LEU A 158 0.09 4.77 14.93
CA LEU A 158 0.48 6.15 15.24
C LEU A 158 -0.47 7.16 14.59
N GLY A 159 -0.84 6.97 13.32
CA GLY A 159 -1.80 7.80 12.61
C GLY A 159 -3.18 7.77 13.25
N ALA A 160 -3.65 6.60 13.67
CA ALA A 160 -4.92 6.43 14.36
C ALA A 160 -4.96 7.19 15.69
N THR A 161 -3.88 7.13 16.48
CA THR A 161 -3.80 7.88 17.74
C THR A 161 -3.74 9.39 17.51
N LEU A 162 -3.02 9.85 16.47
CA LEU A 162 -3.01 11.26 16.08
C LEU A 162 -4.40 11.75 15.66
N ILE A 163 -5.14 10.99 14.85
CA ILE A 163 -6.50 11.35 14.41
C ILE A 163 -7.46 11.39 15.61
N ALA A 164 -7.37 10.42 16.52
CA ALA A 164 -8.22 10.37 17.71
C ALA A 164 -8.00 11.57 18.65
N GLN A 165 -6.76 12.08 18.74
CA GLN A 165 -6.44 13.24 19.58
C GLN A 165 -6.67 14.59 18.88
N PHE A 166 -6.47 14.64 17.56
CA PHE A 166 -6.47 15.88 16.77
C PHE A 166 -7.41 15.78 15.58
N GLY A 167 -8.71 15.98 15.77
CA GLY A 167 -9.69 15.90 14.66
C GLY A 167 -9.39 16.84 13.48
N TRP A 168 -8.71 17.98 13.72
CA TRP A 168 -8.30 18.92 12.67
C TRP A 168 -7.15 18.40 11.78
N ILE A 169 -6.44 17.34 12.19
CA ILE A 169 -5.34 16.76 11.42
C ILE A 169 -5.80 16.26 10.05
N LEU A 170 -7.08 15.87 9.93
CA LEU A 170 -7.67 15.45 8.66
C LEU A 170 -7.67 16.58 7.61
N TYR A 171 -7.79 17.84 8.02
CA TYR A 171 -7.66 18.97 7.10
C TYR A 171 -6.23 19.15 6.61
N VAL A 172 -5.24 18.97 7.50
CA VAL A 172 -3.82 19.01 7.14
C VAL A 172 -3.50 17.91 6.15
N PHE A 173 -3.94 16.70 6.45
CA PHE A 173 -3.82 15.55 5.56
C PHE A 173 -4.52 15.76 4.23
N GLY A 174 -5.74 16.28 4.22
CA GLY A 174 -6.45 16.59 2.98
C GLY A 174 -5.71 17.61 2.12
N ALA A 175 -5.23 18.70 2.72
CA ALA A 175 -4.44 19.71 2.02
C ALA A 175 -3.11 19.15 1.50
N PHE A 176 -2.46 18.30 2.29
CA PHE A 176 -1.22 17.62 1.91
C PHE A 176 -1.44 16.71 0.69
N LEU A 177 -2.50 15.89 0.67
CA LEU A 177 -2.80 15.01 -0.48
C LEU A 177 -3.16 15.79 -1.75
N VAL A 178 -3.89 16.90 -1.63
CA VAL A 178 -4.13 17.79 -2.78
C VAL A 178 -2.80 18.33 -3.29
N PHE A 179 -1.92 18.79 -2.40
CA PHE A 179 -0.61 19.29 -2.77
C PHE A 179 0.25 18.22 -3.45
N THR A 180 0.36 17.01 -2.90
CA THR A 180 1.17 15.93 -3.47
C THR A 180 0.59 15.44 -4.79
N GLY A 181 -0.74 15.31 -4.90
CA GLY A 181 -1.41 15.00 -6.16
C GLY A 181 -1.18 16.05 -7.26
N VAL A 182 -1.31 17.34 -6.94
CA VAL A 182 -1.02 18.43 -7.90
C VAL A 182 0.44 18.43 -8.31
N LYS A 183 1.37 18.27 -7.36
CA LYS A 183 2.80 18.19 -7.63
C LYS A 183 3.15 17.00 -8.53
N MET A 184 2.58 15.83 -8.26
CA MET A 184 2.73 14.62 -9.09
C MET A 184 2.22 14.86 -10.51
N PHE A 185 1.08 15.53 -10.66
CA PHE A 185 0.57 15.89 -11.99
C PHE A 185 1.51 16.87 -12.72
N ILE A 186 2.02 17.90 -12.06
CA ILE A 186 2.92 18.88 -12.70
C ILE A 186 4.22 18.20 -13.17
N ASN A 187 4.78 17.31 -12.34
CA ASN A 187 6.05 16.64 -12.61
C ASN A 187 5.91 15.34 -13.42
N ARG A 188 4.71 14.99 -13.89
CA ARG A 188 4.39 13.72 -14.57
C ARG A 188 5.29 13.34 -15.76
N ASN A 189 5.87 14.34 -16.43
CA ASN A 189 6.71 14.15 -17.62
C ASN A 189 8.21 14.25 -17.31
N GLN A 190 8.60 14.51 -16.05
CA GLN A 190 10.01 14.54 -15.67
C GLN A 190 10.50 13.11 -15.51
N GLU A 191 11.59 12.76 -16.19
CA GLU A 191 12.31 11.53 -15.91
C GLU A 191 12.99 11.71 -14.55
N GLU A 192 12.54 10.94 -13.56
CA GLU A 192 13.19 10.88 -12.25
C GLU A 192 14.53 10.18 -12.43
N GLU A 193 15.62 10.92 -12.29
CA GLU A 193 16.96 10.34 -12.17
C GLU A 193 17.32 10.23 -10.69
N VAL A 194 17.54 9.01 -10.21
CA VAL A 194 18.13 8.79 -8.89
C VAL A 194 19.63 8.63 -9.06
N ASP A 195 20.41 9.55 -8.48
CA ASP A 195 21.85 9.38 -8.27
C ASP A 195 22.10 8.63 -6.95
N PRO A 196 22.53 7.35 -7.00
CA PRO A 196 22.79 6.55 -5.81
C PRO A 196 23.81 7.17 -4.86
N GLN A 197 24.87 7.79 -5.39
CA GLN A 197 25.97 8.31 -4.57
C GLN A 197 25.54 9.58 -3.83
N ASN A 198 24.65 10.36 -4.43
CA ASN A 198 24.15 11.57 -3.84
C ASN A 198 22.88 11.41 -2.99
N HIS A 199 22.28 10.22 -2.98
CA HIS A 199 21.05 9.97 -2.24
C HIS A 199 21.23 10.19 -0.72
N PRO A 200 20.33 10.93 -0.03
CA PRO A 200 20.48 11.28 1.39
C PRO A 200 20.68 10.08 2.31
N VAL A 201 19.91 9.01 2.09
CA VAL A 201 20.01 7.76 2.86
C VAL A 201 21.36 7.08 2.64
N VAL A 202 21.90 7.12 1.41
CA VAL A 202 23.21 6.52 1.11
C VAL A 202 24.33 7.34 1.74
N LYS A 203 24.26 8.68 1.69
CA LYS A 203 25.23 9.56 2.39
C LYS A 203 25.20 9.32 3.89
N PHE A 204 24.02 9.22 4.48
CA PHE A 204 23.84 8.91 5.89
C PHE A 204 24.43 7.53 6.23
N ALA A 205 24.04 6.48 5.51
CA ALA A 205 24.56 5.13 5.73
C ALA A 205 26.08 5.07 5.57
N SER A 206 26.66 5.72 4.56
CA SER A 206 28.10 5.75 4.30
C SER A 206 28.88 6.57 5.34
N LYS A 207 28.22 7.49 6.05
CA LYS A 207 28.82 8.24 7.16
C LYS A 207 28.98 7.39 8.42
N TYR A 208 28.05 6.48 8.69
CA TYR A 208 28.04 5.67 9.92
C TYR A 208 28.52 4.23 9.70
N PHE A 209 28.45 3.72 8.48
CA PHE A 209 28.80 2.36 8.12
C PHE A 209 29.81 2.33 6.97
N LYS A 210 30.68 1.32 6.98
CA LYS A 210 31.59 1.07 5.86
C LYS A 210 30.82 0.42 4.72
N VAL A 211 30.88 1.02 3.55
CA VAL A 211 30.21 0.54 2.33
C VAL A 211 31.26 -0.04 1.38
N THR A 212 30.92 -1.13 0.69
CA THR A 212 31.72 -1.70 -0.38
C THR A 212 30.97 -1.62 -1.71
N PRO A 213 31.64 -1.41 -2.86
CA PRO A 213 31.00 -1.53 -4.16
C PRO A 213 30.73 -2.99 -4.58
N LYS A 214 31.28 -3.98 -3.86
CA LYS A 214 31.11 -5.40 -4.18
C LYS A 214 29.70 -5.88 -3.81
N LEU A 215 29.02 -6.55 -4.75
CA LEU A 215 27.70 -7.19 -4.51
C LEU A 215 27.81 -8.52 -3.73
N ASP A 216 29.01 -9.09 -3.62
CA ASP A 216 29.35 -10.30 -2.86
C ASP A 216 28.33 -11.44 -3.01
N GLY A 217 28.06 -11.86 -4.24
CA GLY A 217 27.14 -12.97 -4.51
C GLY A 217 25.68 -12.75 -4.05
N GLY A 218 25.28 -11.51 -3.74
CA GLY A 218 23.94 -11.18 -3.26
C GLY A 218 23.81 -11.15 -1.74
N HIS A 219 24.91 -11.15 -1.00
CA HIS A 219 24.90 -10.96 0.45
C HIS A 219 24.68 -9.48 0.77
N PHE A 220 23.93 -9.18 1.84
CA PHE A 220 23.73 -7.80 2.32
C PHE A 220 24.98 -7.21 2.98
N PHE A 221 25.85 -8.09 3.46
CA PHE A 221 27.08 -7.72 4.14
C PHE A 221 28.23 -8.56 3.62
N HIS A 222 29.37 -7.92 3.41
CA HIS A 222 30.63 -8.55 3.04
C HIS A 222 31.62 -8.38 4.20
N ILE A 223 32.32 -9.44 4.59
CA ILE A 223 33.33 -9.36 5.64
C ILE A 223 34.71 -9.47 4.98
N GLU A 224 35.51 -8.42 5.10
CA GLU A 224 36.89 -8.36 4.59
C GLU A 224 37.80 -7.93 5.73
N ASN A 225 38.80 -8.76 6.06
CA ASN A 225 39.75 -8.54 7.16
C ASN A 225 39.09 -8.27 8.53
N GLY A 226 38.04 -9.02 8.87
CA GLY A 226 37.30 -8.88 10.12
C GLY A 226 36.39 -7.65 10.21
N VAL A 227 36.32 -6.84 9.15
CA VAL A 227 35.47 -5.65 9.07
C VAL A 227 34.23 -5.98 8.25
N LYS A 228 33.04 -5.69 8.81
CA LYS A 228 31.75 -5.86 8.13
C LYS A 228 31.44 -4.63 7.26
N TYR A 229 31.34 -4.85 5.96
CA TYR A 229 30.96 -3.86 4.95
C TYR A 229 29.52 -4.08 4.51
N MET A 230 28.80 -2.98 4.29
CA MET A 230 27.47 -2.96 3.70
C MET A 230 27.59 -3.03 2.17
N THR A 231 26.88 -3.96 1.54
CA THR A 231 26.88 -4.09 0.07
C THR A 231 25.83 -3.17 -0.55
N PRO A 232 25.89 -2.94 -1.88
CA PRO A 232 24.87 -2.14 -2.57
C PRO A 232 23.45 -2.71 -2.42
N LEU A 233 23.29 -4.03 -2.26
CA LEU A 233 21.96 -4.64 -2.03
C LEU A 233 21.30 -4.13 -0.75
N PHE A 234 22.07 -3.99 0.33
CA PHE A 234 21.52 -3.52 1.59
C PHE A 234 21.25 -2.02 1.56
N LEU A 235 22.09 -1.25 0.86
CA LEU A 235 21.82 0.17 0.62
C LEU A 235 20.52 0.38 -0.15
N VAL A 236 20.31 -0.37 -1.24
CA VAL A 236 19.05 -0.31 -2.00
C VAL A 236 17.87 -0.70 -1.13
N LEU A 237 17.99 -1.76 -0.32
CA LEU A 237 16.95 -2.14 0.65
C LEU A 237 16.62 -0.97 1.60
N LEU A 238 17.62 -0.34 2.21
CA LEU A 238 17.41 0.81 3.09
C LEU A 238 16.71 1.97 2.39
N VAL A 239 17.09 2.26 1.14
CA VAL A 239 16.47 3.33 0.36
C VAL A 239 15.01 2.97 0.04
N ILE A 240 14.74 1.73 -0.36
CA ILE A 240 13.37 1.25 -0.63
C ILE A 240 12.48 1.39 0.62
N GLU A 241 12.95 0.94 1.79
CA GLU A 241 12.23 1.06 3.06
C GLU A 241 11.96 2.52 3.42
N PHE A 242 12.96 3.38 3.25
CA PHE A 242 12.81 4.81 3.51
C PHE A 242 11.84 5.48 2.53
N THR A 243 11.83 5.07 1.27
CA THR A 243 10.87 5.57 0.29
C THR A 243 9.45 5.07 0.57
N ASP A 244 9.25 3.81 0.95
CA ASP A 244 7.93 3.32 1.40
C ASP A 244 7.42 4.12 2.61
N LEU A 245 8.32 4.50 3.53
CA LEU A 245 7.99 5.40 4.63
C LEU A 245 7.49 6.77 4.16
N ILE A 246 8.14 7.35 3.14
CA ILE A 246 7.69 8.61 2.54
C ILE A 246 6.32 8.41 1.88
N PHE A 247 6.12 7.33 1.12
CA PHE A 247 4.84 7.03 0.49
C PHE A 247 3.72 6.77 1.50
N ALA A 248 4.05 6.21 2.67
CA ALA A 248 3.10 6.03 3.77
C ALA A 248 2.52 7.38 4.24
N VAL A 249 3.23 8.50 4.05
CA VAL A 249 2.74 9.84 4.38
C VAL A 249 1.59 10.27 3.47
N ASP A 250 1.53 9.78 2.22
CA ASP A 250 0.40 10.00 1.31
C ASP A 250 -0.68 8.92 1.48
N SER A 251 -0.29 7.65 1.54
CA SER A 251 -1.25 6.54 1.51
C SER A 251 -2.02 6.37 2.82
N ILE A 252 -1.39 6.62 3.98
CA ILE A 252 -2.04 6.44 5.29
C ILE A 252 -3.15 7.47 5.54
N PRO A 253 -2.95 8.76 5.28
CA PRO A 253 -4.05 9.71 5.34
C PRO A 253 -5.16 9.39 4.34
N ALA A 254 -4.79 8.93 3.15
CA ALA A 254 -5.75 8.57 2.11
C ALA A 254 -6.67 7.41 2.55
N ILE A 255 -6.11 6.35 3.15
CA ILE A 255 -6.91 5.25 3.70
C ILE A 255 -7.74 5.68 4.91
N PHE A 256 -7.20 6.54 5.78
CA PHE A 256 -7.99 7.10 6.88
C PHE A 256 -9.15 7.97 6.40
N SER A 257 -9.15 8.45 5.14
CA SER A 257 -10.34 9.11 4.55
C SER A 257 -11.48 8.14 4.23
N VAL A 258 -11.20 6.83 4.19
CA VAL A 258 -12.16 5.77 3.89
C VAL A 258 -12.76 5.23 5.17
N THR A 259 -11.92 4.93 6.17
CA THR A 259 -12.35 4.41 7.47
C THR A 259 -11.43 4.92 8.59
N LYS A 260 -11.98 5.10 9.79
CA LYS A 260 -11.18 5.42 10.98
C LYS A 260 -10.90 4.19 11.85
N ASP A 261 -11.30 3.00 11.40
CA ASP A 261 -10.93 1.76 12.06
C ASP A 261 -9.49 1.35 11.68
N PRO A 262 -8.51 1.47 12.60
CA PRO A 262 -7.12 1.13 12.32
C PRO A 262 -6.92 -0.34 11.94
N TYR A 263 -7.81 -1.24 12.37
CA TYR A 263 -7.70 -2.66 12.01
C TYR A 263 -8.06 -2.88 10.55
N VAL A 264 -9.17 -2.29 10.06
CA VAL A 264 -9.53 -2.34 8.63
C VAL A 264 -8.48 -1.66 7.78
N VAL A 265 -7.97 -0.51 8.23
CA VAL A 265 -6.82 0.16 7.60
C VAL A 265 -5.65 -0.81 7.49
N PHE A 266 -5.24 -1.44 8.60
CA PHE A 266 -4.14 -2.39 8.61
C PHE A 266 -4.37 -3.60 7.69
N PHE A 267 -5.52 -4.27 7.78
CA PHE A 267 -5.79 -5.45 6.96
C PHE A 267 -5.73 -5.13 5.46
N SER A 268 -6.41 -4.06 5.04
CA SER A 268 -6.42 -3.64 3.63
C SER A 268 -5.02 -3.34 3.11
N ASN A 269 -4.18 -2.73 3.96
CA ASN A 269 -2.82 -2.36 3.62
C ASN A 269 -1.88 -3.57 3.49
N ILE A 270 -1.96 -4.52 4.43
CA ILE A 270 -1.15 -5.73 4.39
C ILE A 270 -1.50 -6.58 3.17
N PHE A 271 -2.79 -6.75 2.84
CA PHE A 271 -3.17 -7.48 1.63
C PHE A 271 -2.65 -6.81 0.36
N ALA A 272 -2.61 -5.48 0.31
CA ALA A 272 -2.04 -4.75 -0.82
C ALA A 272 -0.51 -4.96 -0.93
N ILE A 273 0.22 -4.83 0.17
CA ILE A 273 1.68 -5.02 0.21
C ILE A 273 2.09 -6.47 -0.13
N LEU A 274 1.35 -7.48 0.34
CA LEU A 274 1.68 -8.88 0.04
C LEU A 274 1.60 -9.19 -1.46
N GLY A 275 0.71 -8.53 -2.19
CA GLY A 275 0.62 -8.62 -3.65
C GLY A 275 1.73 -7.88 -4.40
N LEU A 276 2.50 -7.01 -3.73
CA LEU A 276 3.48 -6.11 -4.33
C LEU A 276 4.59 -6.87 -5.07
N ARG A 277 5.10 -7.97 -4.51
CA ARG A 277 6.19 -8.74 -5.15
C ARG A 277 5.79 -9.26 -6.52
N SER A 278 4.63 -9.90 -6.61
CA SER A 278 4.12 -10.39 -7.89
C SER A 278 3.77 -9.26 -8.84
N MET A 279 3.25 -8.15 -8.30
CA MET A 279 2.93 -6.97 -9.08
C MET A 279 4.19 -6.30 -9.65
N PHE A 280 5.29 -6.25 -8.91
CA PHE A 280 6.57 -5.72 -9.37
C PHE A 280 7.05 -6.48 -10.61
N PHE A 281 7.12 -7.82 -10.55
CA PHE A 281 7.54 -8.63 -11.69
C PHE A 281 6.53 -8.61 -12.85
N LEU A 282 5.25 -8.37 -12.56
CA LEU A 282 4.25 -8.15 -13.59
C LEU A 282 4.49 -6.82 -14.30
N LEU A 283 4.63 -5.73 -13.54
CA LEU A 283 4.71 -4.37 -14.05
C LEU A 283 6.04 -4.06 -14.73
N VAL A 284 7.19 -4.52 -14.22
CA VAL A 284 8.51 -4.21 -14.81
C VAL A 284 8.58 -4.54 -16.32
N ASN A 285 7.83 -5.55 -16.76
CA ASN A 285 7.76 -6.00 -18.16
C ASN A 285 6.77 -5.21 -19.04
N ILE A 286 5.84 -4.48 -18.44
CA ILE A 286 4.74 -3.77 -19.13
C ILE A 286 4.65 -2.30 -18.73
N ILE A 287 5.61 -1.81 -17.94
CA ILE A 287 5.64 -0.47 -17.34
C ILE A 287 5.50 0.63 -18.40
N HIS A 288 6.13 0.44 -19.56
CA HIS A 288 6.08 1.35 -20.69
C HIS A 288 4.67 1.47 -21.33
N LYS A 289 3.74 0.55 -21.02
CA LYS A 289 2.37 0.59 -21.53
C LYS A 289 1.43 1.44 -20.66
N PHE A 290 1.84 1.87 -19.47
CA PHE A 290 0.99 2.55 -18.48
C PHE A 290 1.37 4.02 -18.26
N GLN A 291 1.54 4.77 -19.34
CA GLN A 291 2.02 6.16 -19.28
C GLN A 291 1.08 7.12 -18.50
N TYR A 292 -0.23 6.92 -18.54
CA TYR A 292 -1.19 7.78 -17.84
C TYR A 292 -1.46 7.31 -16.42
N LEU A 293 -0.77 6.27 -15.93
CA LEU A 293 -1.00 5.77 -14.59
C LEU A 293 -0.56 6.79 -13.53
N LYS A 294 0.60 7.44 -13.70
CA LYS A 294 1.01 8.58 -12.83
C LYS A 294 -0.03 9.70 -12.81
N VAL A 295 -0.67 9.96 -13.95
CA VAL A 295 -1.76 10.96 -14.05
C VAL A 295 -3.01 10.49 -13.29
N GLY A 296 -3.40 9.22 -13.44
CA GLY A 296 -4.50 8.63 -12.68
C GLY A 296 -4.27 8.69 -11.17
N LEU A 297 -3.08 8.35 -10.70
CA LEU A 297 -2.70 8.42 -9.29
C LEU A 297 -2.72 9.86 -8.76
N ALA A 298 -2.23 10.82 -9.54
CA ALA A 298 -2.32 12.24 -9.19
C ALA A 298 -3.78 12.71 -9.00
N PHE A 299 -4.68 12.35 -9.92
CA PHE A 299 -6.11 12.66 -9.78
C PHE A 299 -6.75 11.93 -8.59
N LEU A 300 -6.35 10.69 -8.32
CA LEU A 300 -6.79 9.93 -7.16
C LEU A 300 -6.40 10.64 -5.86
N LEU A 301 -5.15 11.08 -5.72
CA LEU A 301 -4.68 11.82 -4.54
C LEU A 301 -5.44 13.15 -4.34
N VAL A 302 -5.63 13.92 -5.41
CA VAL A 302 -6.41 15.17 -5.35
C VAL A 302 -7.85 14.88 -4.94
N PHE A 303 -8.49 13.88 -5.54
CA PHE A 303 -9.85 13.49 -5.18
C PHE A 303 -9.97 13.11 -3.70
N ILE A 304 -9.07 12.26 -3.21
CA ILE A 304 -9.09 11.84 -1.80
C ILE A 304 -8.82 13.03 -0.87
N GLY A 305 -7.85 13.89 -1.20
CA GLY A 305 -7.55 15.08 -0.43
C GLY A 305 -8.73 16.05 -0.35
N LEU A 306 -9.41 16.29 -1.48
CA LEU A 306 -10.63 17.09 -1.51
C LEU A 306 -11.77 16.45 -0.70
N LYS A 307 -11.94 15.12 -0.77
CA LYS A 307 -12.91 14.39 0.05
C LYS A 307 -12.66 14.63 1.55
N MET A 308 -11.41 14.61 1.99
CA MET A 308 -11.04 14.88 3.38
C MET A 308 -11.33 16.33 3.78
N LEU A 309 -11.02 17.30 2.92
CA LEU A 309 -11.27 18.72 3.19
C LEU A 309 -12.77 19.04 3.24
N LEU A 310 -13.57 18.40 2.38
CA LEU A 310 -15.00 18.64 2.22
C LEU A 310 -15.87 17.66 3.02
N HIS A 311 -15.30 16.95 4.01
CA HIS A 311 -16.00 15.84 4.68
C HIS A 311 -17.34 16.24 5.33
N HIS A 312 -17.44 17.46 5.89
CA HIS A 312 -18.70 17.97 6.46
C HIS A 312 -19.78 18.13 5.39
N TRP A 313 -19.45 18.77 4.26
CA TRP A 313 -20.38 19.01 3.16
C TRP A 313 -20.79 17.71 2.45
N LEU A 314 -19.83 16.79 2.27
CA LEU A 314 -20.08 15.49 1.65
C LEU A 314 -21.01 14.61 2.49
N ALA A 315 -20.91 14.69 3.82
CA ALA A 315 -21.82 13.99 4.72
C ALA A 315 -23.26 14.50 4.59
N GLU A 316 -23.46 15.82 4.42
CA GLU A 316 -24.78 16.42 4.21
C GLU A 316 -25.43 15.99 2.88
N VAL A 317 -24.61 15.82 1.83
CA VAL A 317 -25.06 15.37 0.51
C VAL A 317 -25.27 13.84 0.44
N GLY A 318 -24.90 13.10 1.50
CA GLY A 318 -25.04 11.64 1.56
C GLY A 318 -24.00 10.89 0.74
N PHE A 319 -22.79 11.44 0.61
CA PHE A 319 -21.69 10.80 -0.12
C PHE A 319 -21.09 9.63 0.66
N THR A 320 -21.50 8.42 0.29
CA THR A 320 -21.06 7.19 0.97
C THR A 320 -19.73 6.61 0.45
N THR A 321 -19.18 5.65 1.17
CA THR A 321 -17.99 4.86 0.77
C THR A 321 -18.15 4.20 -0.61
N THR A 322 -19.36 3.77 -0.99
CA THR A 322 -19.63 3.20 -2.33
C THR A 322 -19.37 4.21 -3.44
N HIS A 323 -19.77 5.47 -3.27
CA HIS A 323 -19.50 6.53 -4.25
C HIS A 323 -17.99 6.78 -4.37
N SER A 324 -17.29 6.80 -3.24
CA SER A 324 -15.82 6.91 -3.20
C SER A 324 -15.17 5.78 -4.01
N LEU A 325 -15.59 4.53 -3.78
CA LEU A 325 -15.08 3.36 -4.48
C LEU A 325 -15.29 3.44 -6.00
N ILE A 326 -16.49 3.85 -6.44
CA ILE A 326 -16.81 3.99 -7.87
C ILE A 326 -15.91 5.04 -8.51
N VAL A 327 -15.71 6.19 -7.87
CA VAL A 327 -14.83 7.25 -8.39
C VAL A 327 -13.39 6.76 -8.47
N ILE A 328 -12.88 6.09 -7.43
CA ILE A 328 -11.52 5.54 -7.40
C ILE A 328 -11.32 4.53 -8.54
N ILE A 329 -12.22 3.55 -8.66
CA ILE A 329 -12.16 2.56 -9.74
C ILE A 329 -12.28 3.24 -11.12
N GLY A 330 -13.14 4.25 -11.24
CA GLY A 330 -13.31 5.01 -12.47
C GLY A 330 -12.03 5.73 -12.92
N ILE A 331 -11.34 6.41 -12.00
CA ILE A 331 -10.06 7.08 -12.27
C ILE A 331 -9.01 6.05 -12.72
N LEU A 332 -8.90 4.93 -12.00
CA LEU A 332 -7.92 3.88 -12.32
C LEU A 332 -8.22 3.22 -13.67
N ALA A 333 -9.46 2.81 -13.90
CA ALA A 333 -9.89 2.20 -15.15
C ALA A 333 -9.68 3.14 -16.34
N LEU A 334 -10.06 4.42 -16.20
CA LEU A 334 -9.84 5.43 -17.25
C LEU A 334 -8.35 5.61 -17.55
N SER A 335 -7.50 5.67 -16.52
CA SER A 335 -6.05 5.80 -16.70
C SER A 335 -5.42 4.60 -17.43
N ILE A 336 -5.89 3.39 -17.11
CA ILE A 336 -5.45 2.15 -17.75
C ILE A 336 -5.93 2.10 -19.20
N ILE A 337 -7.23 2.33 -19.44
CA ILE A 337 -7.84 2.31 -20.78
C ILE A 337 -7.18 3.37 -21.67
N ALA A 338 -7.01 4.60 -21.18
CA ALA A 338 -6.33 5.66 -21.91
C ALA A 338 -4.88 5.28 -22.26
N SER A 339 -4.16 4.61 -21.35
CA SER A 339 -2.79 4.17 -21.61
C SER A 339 -2.71 3.09 -22.69
N LEU A 340 -3.70 2.20 -22.76
CA LEU A 340 -3.79 1.15 -23.77
C LEU A 340 -4.25 1.67 -25.14
N LEU A 341 -5.16 2.66 -25.17
CA LEU A 341 -5.68 3.24 -26.40
C LEU A 341 -4.73 4.24 -27.06
N PHE A 342 -3.95 4.98 -26.26
CA PHE A 342 -3.03 6.01 -26.74
C PHE A 342 -1.58 5.72 -26.36
N PRO A 343 -0.97 4.60 -26.78
CA PRO A 343 0.42 4.27 -26.45
C PRO A 343 1.40 5.28 -27.06
N LYS A 344 2.41 5.71 -26.28
CA LYS A 344 3.45 6.62 -26.76
C LYS A 344 4.23 5.92 -27.88
N HIS A 345 4.19 6.49 -29.08
CA HIS A 345 5.06 6.04 -30.18
C HIS A 345 6.51 6.29 -29.73
N LYS A 346 7.35 5.26 -29.79
CA LYS A 346 8.81 5.47 -29.68
C LYS A 346 9.19 6.38 -30.84
N GLU A 347 9.61 7.62 -30.56
CA GLU A 347 10.58 8.26 -31.45
C GLU A 347 11.79 7.34 -31.44
N ILE A 348 11.99 6.65 -32.55
CA ILE A 348 13.22 5.93 -32.84
C ILE A 348 14.27 7.03 -32.98
N SER A 349 14.95 7.37 -31.90
CA SER A 349 16.23 8.08 -31.98
C SER A 349 17.12 7.23 -32.88
N GLN A 350 17.40 7.74 -34.07
CA GLN A 350 18.40 7.20 -34.99
C GLN A 350 19.79 7.29 -34.39
#